data_AF-A0A2V9VDI7-F1
#
_entry.id   AF-A0A2V9VDI7-F1
#
_cell.length_a   1.000
_cell.length_b   1.000
_cell.length_c   1.000
_cell.angle_alpha   90.00
_cell.angle_beta   90.00
_cell.angle_gamma   90.00
#
_symmetry.space_group_name_H-M   'P 1'
#
loop_
_entity.id
_entity.type
_entity.pdbx_description
1 polymer ?
#
loop_
_entity_poly.entity_id
_entity_poly.type
_entity_poly.pdbx_seq_one_letter_code
_entity_poly.pdbx_strand_id
1 'polypeptide(L)'
;MLGVLAAALWLGAPVVRAEQATSFESPMDMSAGTPRDAQKAIVPCPAIQEPPAANSDDARQVTELEADRAYLVETSRPGMTMIRQRVELAIGRLHPEFVRRLAGAIRDAREGGLMSVGVFSAYRPPAFGVGGFSDKFNSLHSYGLAVDLFGIGAPGSADAKHWYEIAAKHELICPYGVESRNEWNHCQPTRIKMIVPNNLLRETISGDGPLNVDCMFEAGSALIQAGIAASPADSAPGNIAAAARSNHKVARWQGIANKRVSSLIDRPSWCKHVNRPRQDLCGTSGRAQLYRTSSLIKRDSHRR
;
A
#
# COMPACT_ATOMS: atom_id res chain seq x y z
N MET A 1 25.86 -69.50 23.50
CA MET A 1 24.53 -69.98 23.10
C MET A 1 24.32 -69.61 21.64
N LEU A 2 24.15 -70.63 20.80
CA LEU A 2 23.80 -70.53 19.39
C LEU A 2 22.33 -70.09 19.20
N GLY A 3 22.00 -69.55 18.03
CA GLY A 3 20.75 -69.93 17.37
C GLY A 3 20.12 -68.98 16.36
N VAL A 4 20.17 -69.40 15.07
CA VAL A 4 19.08 -69.37 14.05
C VAL A 4 18.93 -68.07 13.24
N LEU A 5 19.45 -67.99 11.99
CA LEU A 5 18.85 -68.33 10.65
C LEU A 5 17.74 -67.35 10.20
N ALA A 6 17.51 -66.97 8.93
CA ALA A 6 18.20 -67.04 7.64
C ALA A 6 17.36 -66.25 6.60
N ALA A 7 18.06 -65.66 5.61
CA ALA A 7 17.75 -65.55 4.16
C ALA A 7 16.38 -65.08 3.61
N ALA A 8 16.38 -64.13 2.67
CA ALA A 8 16.35 -64.42 1.21
C ALA A 8 16.20 -63.14 0.35
N LEU A 9 17.09 -63.00 -0.65
CA LEU A 9 16.98 -62.10 -1.81
C LEU A 9 15.79 -62.49 -2.70
N TRP A 10 15.27 -61.56 -3.50
CA TRP A 10 14.93 -61.81 -4.92
C TRP A 10 14.94 -60.50 -5.74
N LEU A 11 15.58 -60.56 -6.91
CA LEU A 11 15.78 -59.51 -7.92
C LEU A 11 14.63 -59.53 -8.94
N GLY A 12 14.32 -58.38 -9.57
CA GLY A 12 13.60 -58.37 -10.85
C GLY A 12 12.97 -57.04 -11.27
N ALA A 13 13.58 -56.37 -12.24
CA ALA A 13 12.98 -55.45 -13.22
C ALA A 13 13.62 -55.80 -14.59
N PRO A 14 13.21 -55.26 -15.77
CA PRO A 14 12.10 -54.34 -16.12
C PRO A 14 11.31 -54.83 -17.36
N VAL A 15 10.39 -54.03 -17.94
CA VAL A 15 10.18 -53.83 -19.41
C VAL A 15 9.06 -52.80 -19.66
N VAL A 16 9.32 -51.90 -20.61
CA VAL A 16 8.45 -50.85 -21.16
C VAL A 16 7.72 -51.39 -22.39
N ARG A 17 6.44 -51.04 -22.60
CA ARG A 17 5.86 -50.92 -23.96
C ARG A 17 4.67 -49.94 -23.99
N ALA A 18 4.76 -48.98 -24.91
CA ALA A 18 3.72 -48.04 -25.31
C ALA A 18 2.83 -48.64 -26.43
N GLU A 19 1.88 -47.83 -26.92
CA GLU A 19 0.88 -48.04 -28.00
C GLU A 19 -0.54 -48.35 -27.46
N GLN A 20 -1.64 -47.74 -27.91
CA GLN A 20 -1.93 -46.81 -29.01
C GLN A 20 -3.30 -46.17 -28.73
N ALA A 21 -3.50 -44.95 -29.23
CA ALA A 21 -4.79 -44.28 -29.29
C ALA A 21 -5.65 -44.85 -30.42
N THR A 22 -6.95 -45.03 -30.17
CA THR A 22 -7.98 -45.04 -31.23
C THR A 22 -9.22 -44.28 -30.77
N SER A 23 -9.73 -43.50 -31.74
CA SER A 23 -10.78 -42.49 -31.73
C SER A 23 -12.21 -43.05 -31.80
N PHE A 24 -13.18 -42.35 -31.20
CA PHE A 24 -14.53 -42.23 -31.76
C PHE A 24 -15.27 -41.00 -31.18
N GLU A 25 -15.58 -40.01 -32.03
CA GLU A 25 -16.54 -38.92 -31.78
C GLU A 25 -17.97 -39.49 -31.83
N SER A 26 -18.97 -39.00 -31.08
CA SER A 26 -19.73 -37.77 -31.36
C SER A 26 -20.91 -37.63 -30.33
N PRO A 27 -21.77 -36.59 -30.37
CA PRO A 27 -21.87 -35.54 -29.35
C PRO A 27 -23.13 -35.64 -28.45
N MET A 28 -23.06 -35.08 -27.25
CA MET A 28 -24.26 -34.65 -26.52
C MET A 28 -24.22 -33.15 -26.28
N ASP A 29 -25.15 -32.47 -26.94
CA ASP A 29 -25.61 -31.12 -26.64
C ASP A 29 -26.28 -31.12 -25.26
N MET A 30 -25.71 -30.37 -24.32
CA MET A 30 -26.41 -29.87 -23.14
C MET A 30 -25.95 -28.44 -22.88
N SER A 31 -26.67 -27.51 -23.49
CA SER A 31 -26.87 -26.15 -23.01
C SER A 31 -27.00 -26.11 -21.47
N ALA A 32 -26.03 -25.50 -20.79
CA ALA A 32 -26.14 -25.06 -19.41
C ALA A 32 -25.28 -23.80 -19.20
N GLY A 33 -25.91 -22.79 -18.58
CA GLY A 33 -25.50 -21.39 -18.56
C GLY A 33 -24.04 -21.10 -18.26
N THR A 34 -23.48 -20.16 -19.05
CA THR A 34 -22.25 -19.44 -18.73
C THR A 34 -22.39 -18.75 -17.37
N PRO A 35 -21.51 -19.02 -16.39
CA PRO A 35 -21.34 -18.10 -15.27
C PRO A 35 -20.79 -16.80 -15.84
N ARG A 36 -21.54 -15.70 -15.71
CA ARG A 36 -21.02 -14.35 -15.89
C ARG A 36 -20.12 -14.01 -14.70
N ASP A 37 -18.99 -14.70 -14.59
CA ASP A 37 -17.85 -14.14 -13.89
C ASP A 37 -17.23 -13.14 -14.85
N ALA A 38 -17.53 -11.86 -14.63
CA ALA A 38 -16.83 -10.78 -15.26
C ALA A 38 -15.35 -10.91 -14.88
N GLN A 39 -14.56 -11.57 -15.72
CA GLN A 39 -13.11 -11.46 -15.70
C GLN A 39 -12.81 -9.96 -15.81
N LYS A 40 -12.49 -9.33 -14.68
CA LYS A 40 -11.98 -7.97 -14.64
C LYS A 40 -10.78 -7.98 -15.59
N ALA A 41 -10.93 -7.30 -16.72
CA ALA A 41 -9.91 -7.27 -17.75
C ALA A 41 -8.57 -6.97 -17.09
N ILE A 42 -7.59 -7.84 -17.31
CA ILE A 42 -6.20 -7.60 -16.92
C ILE A 42 -5.86 -6.27 -17.57
N VAL A 43 -5.66 -5.22 -16.77
CA VAL A 43 -5.12 -3.97 -17.30
C VAL A 43 -3.81 -4.37 -17.97
N PRO A 44 -3.66 -4.18 -19.30
CA PRO A 44 -2.45 -4.60 -19.98
C PRO A 44 -1.31 -3.82 -19.37
N CYS A 45 -0.50 -4.50 -18.57
CA CYS A 45 0.82 -3.97 -18.25
C CYS A 45 1.54 -3.82 -19.59
N PRO A 46 2.23 -2.71 -19.86
CA PRO A 46 3.16 -2.71 -20.98
C PRO A 46 4.08 -3.91 -20.81
N ALA A 47 4.24 -4.69 -21.87
CA ALA A 47 5.21 -5.79 -21.86
C ALA A 47 6.55 -5.18 -21.44
N ILE A 48 7.11 -5.66 -20.32
CA ILE A 48 8.49 -5.39 -19.98
C ILE A 48 9.28 -5.94 -21.17
N GLN A 49 9.84 -5.06 -21.99
CA GLN A 49 10.79 -5.46 -23.01
C GLN A 49 11.90 -6.20 -22.26
N GLU A 50 12.32 -7.37 -22.78
CA GLU A 50 13.48 -8.08 -22.23
C GLU A 50 14.58 -7.04 -21.97
N PRO A 51 15.06 -6.93 -20.72
CA PRO A 51 16.05 -5.92 -20.42
C PRO A 51 17.25 -6.18 -21.34
N PRO A 52 17.84 -5.14 -21.96
CA PRO A 52 19.15 -5.29 -22.55
C PRO A 52 20.09 -5.88 -21.48
N ALA A 53 21.07 -6.68 -21.90
CA ALA A 53 21.99 -7.39 -20.99
C ALA A 53 22.27 -6.57 -19.72
N ALA A 54 21.85 -7.10 -18.57
CA ALA A 54 21.79 -6.35 -17.31
C ALA A 54 23.12 -5.63 -17.07
N ASN A 55 23.07 -4.30 -17.04
CA ASN A 55 24.26 -3.52 -16.75
C ASN A 55 24.67 -3.79 -15.29
N SER A 56 25.96 -3.69 -14.96
CA SER A 56 26.48 -4.08 -13.63
C SER A 56 25.78 -3.36 -12.47
N ASP A 57 25.29 -2.13 -12.71
CA ASP A 57 24.54 -1.36 -11.72
C ASP A 57 23.14 -1.91 -11.45
N ASP A 58 22.43 -2.40 -12.46
CA ASP A 58 21.10 -2.99 -12.29
C ASP A 58 21.19 -4.31 -11.51
N ALA A 59 22.18 -5.15 -11.85
CA ALA A 59 22.44 -6.39 -11.12
C ALA A 59 22.78 -6.14 -9.64
N ARG A 60 23.56 -5.08 -9.37
CA ARG A 60 23.88 -4.66 -8.00
C ARG A 60 22.64 -4.18 -7.25
N GLN A 61 21.80 -3.34 -7.86
CA GLN A 61 20.57 -2.85 -7.22
C GLN A 61 19.57 -3.97 -6.90
N VAL A 62 19.45 -4.98 -7.77
CA VAL A 62 18.63 -6.17 -7.51
C VAL A 62 19.17 -6.94 -6.31
N THR A 63 20.49 -7.16 -6.26
CA THR A 63 21.14 -7.86 -5.15
C THR A 63 20.97 -7.11 -3.81
N GLU A 64 21.13 -5.79 -3.83
CA GLU A 64 20.92 -4.94 -2.64
C GLU A 64 19.44 -5.01 -2.17
N LEU A 65 18.48 -4.98 -3.09
CA LEU A 65 17.07 -5.13 -2.76
C LEU A 65 16.75 -6.49 -2.14
N GLU A 66 17.32 -7.58 -2.67
CA GLU A 66 17.14 -8.93 -2.13
C GLU A 66 17.72 -9.03 -0.72
N ALA A 67 18.90 -8.44 -0.48
CA ALA A 67 19.51 -8.37 0.85
C ALA A 67 18.64 -7.57 1.83
N ASP A 68 18.05 -6.46 1.39
CA ASP A 68 17.11 -5.67 2.20
C ASP A 68 15.85 -6.47 2.54
N ARG A 69 15.27 -7.21 1.58
CA ARG A 69 14.12 -8.09 1.85
C ARG A 69 14.48 -9.19 2.85
N ALA A 70 15.63 -9.84 2.67
CA ALA A 70 16.10 -10.87 3.57
C ALA A 70 16.28 -10.33 5.00
N TYR A 71 16.86 -9.14 5.13
CA TYR A 71 17.02 -8.45 6.41
C TYR A 71 15.68 -8.13 7.08
N LEU A 72 14.69 -7.67 6.31
CA LEU A 72 13.34 -7.42 6.83
C LEU A 72 12.64 -8.71 7.28
N VAL A 73 12.88 -9.83 6.59
CA VAL A 73 12.37 -11.16 6.99
C VAL A 73 13.00 -11.58 8.31
N GLU A 74 14.33 -11.53 8.39
CA GLU A 74 15.12 -11.93 9.57
C GLU A 74 14.73 -11.14 10.83
N THR A 75 14.52 -9.84 10.69
CA THR A 75 14.18 -8.96 11.80
C THR A 75 12.68 -8.93 12.14
N SER A 76 11.83 -9.62 11.36
CA SER A 76 10.39 -9.61 11.57
C SER A 76 9.95 -10.39 12.81
N ARG A 77 8.87 -9.93 13.43
CA ARG A 77 8.09 -10.71 14.41
C ARG A 77 6.68 -10.81 13.86
N PRO A 78 6.41 -11.80 13.00
CA PRO A 78 5.26 -11.77 12.12
C PRO A 78 3.95 -11.91 12.90
N GLY A 79 3.02 -10.99 12.64
CA GLY A 79 1.62 -11.10 13.03
C GLY A 79 0.86 -12.09 12.17
N MET A 80 -0.41 -12.35 12.54
CA MET A 80 -1.22 -13.41 11.93
C MET A 80 -1.34 -13.30 10.40
N THR A 81 -1.45 -12.09 9.85
CA THR A 81 -1.58 -11.92 8.38
C THR A 81 -0.31 -12.28 7.64
N MET A 82 0.86 -12.06 8.22
CA MET A 82 2.14 -12.50 7.64
C MET A 82 2.29 -14.01 7.78
N ILE A 83 1.97 -14.57 8.95
CA ILE A 83 2.01 -16.04 9.17
C ILE A 83 1.09 -16.77 8.17
N ARG A 84 -0.14 -16.28 7.97
CA ARG A 84 -1.14 -16.92 7.09
C ARG A 84 -0.68 -17.03 5.63
N GLN A 85 0.16 -16.10 5.15
CA GLN A 85 0.59 -16.05 3.76
C GLN A 85 2.09 -16.33 3.57
N ARG A 86 2.82 -16.62 4.65
CA ARG A 86 4.29 -16.63 4.77
C ARG A 86 4.91 -15.23 4.81
N VAL A 87 5.94 -15.10 5.63
CA VAL A 87 6.64 -13.84 5.93
C VAL A 87 7.31 -13.29 4.68
N GLU A 88 7.97 -14.17 3.93
CA GLU A 88 8.69 -13.88 2.70
C GLU A 88 7.75 -13.37 1.62
N LEU A 89 6.53 -13.92 1.53
CA LEU A 89 5.53 -13.44 0.55
C LEU A 89 5.02 -12.04 0.93
N ALA A 90 4.74 -11.81 2.22
CA ALA A 90 4.24 -10.51 2.69
C ALA A 90 5.29 -9.40 2.51
N ILE A 91 6.57 -9.69 2.77
CA ILE A 91 7.68 -8.75 2.55
C ILE A 91 8.02 -8.66 1.06
N GLY A 92 7.96 -9.77 0.33
CA GLY A 92 8.11 -9.85 -1.13
C GLY A 92 7.15 -8.96 -1.91
N ARG A 93 5.98 -8.67 -1.33
CA ARG A 93 4.95 -7.79 -1.91
C ARG A 93 5.04 -6.34 -1.43
N LEU A 94 6.03 -5.96 -0.64
CA LEU A 94 6.33 -4.56 -0.37
C LEU A 94 6.99 -3.91 -1.61
N HIS A 95 6.65 -2.65 -1.84
CA HIS A 95 7.22 -1.86 -2.93
C HIS A 95 8.76 -1.75 -2.79
N PRO A 96 9.55 -1.95 -3.86
CA PRO A 96 11.03 -1.96 -3.79
C PRO A 96 11.64 -0.74 -3.11
N GLU A 97 11.18 0.45 -3.47
CA GLU A 97 11.65 1.70 -2.85
C GLU A 97 11.31 1.79 -1.36
N PHE A 98 10.15 1.25 -0.96
CA PHE A 98 9.76 1.21 0.44
C PHE A 98 10.60 0.21 1.24
N VAL A 99 10.94 -0.93 0.63
CA VAL A 99 11.83 -1.94 1.23
C VAL A 99 13.18 -1.33 1.58
N ARG A 100 13.82 -0.63 0.64
CA ARG A 100 15.13 0.00 0.86
C ARG A 100 15.10 1.00 2.02
N ARG A 101 14.13 1.92 2.01
CA ARG A 101 13.92 2.90 3.08
C ARG A 101 13.66 2.24 4.43
N LEU A 102 12.82 1.21 4.45
CA LEU A 102 12.45 0.51 5.67
C LEU A 102 13.62 -0.29 6.25
N ALA A 103 14.40 -0.97 5.41
CA ALA A 103 15.58 -1.70 5.83
C ALA A 103 16.64 -0.75 6.41
N GLY A 104 16.90 0.38 5.74
CA GLY A 104 17.76 1.45 6.26
C GLY A 104 17.28 1.97 7.62
N ALA A 105 16.01 2.32 7.75
CA ALA A 105 15.44 2.81 8.99
C ALA A 105 15.55 1.80 10.14
N ILE A 106 15.32 0.51 9.88
CA ILE A 106 15.44 -0.54 10.90
C ILE A 106 16.90 -0.74 11.31
N ARG A 107 17.86 -0.70 10.37
CA ARG A 107 19.29 -0.76 10.71
C ARG A 107 19.69 0.38 11.64
N ASP A 108 19.40 1.62 11.24
CA ASP A 108 19.70 2.81 12.04
C ASP A 108 19.02 2.77 13.41
N ALA A 109 17.77 2.29 13.48
CA ALA A 109 17.05 2.17 14.74
C ALA A 109 17.66 1.14 15.67
N ARG A 110 18.11 0.00 15.14
CA ARG A 110 18.80 -1.01 15.94
C ARG A 110 20.14 -0.46 16.41
N GLU A 111 20.94 0.14 15.54
CA GLU A 111 22.19 0.82 15.93
C GLU A 111 21.97 1.92 16.98
N GLY A 112 20.84 2.63 16.89
CA GLY A 112 20.39 3.67 17.83
C GLY A 112 19.80 3.17 19.15
N GLY A 113 19.75 1.85 19.41
CA GLY A 113 19.30 1.29 20.68
C GLY A 113 17.96 0.55 20.64
N LEU A 114 17.19 0.63 19.55
CA LEU A 114 15.93 -0.10 19.37
C LEU A 114 16.18 -1.51 18.83
N MET A 115 16.95 -2.32 19.57
CA MET A 115 17.47 -3.63 19.12
C MET A 115 16.41 -4.63 18.67
N SER A 116 15.16 -4.48 19.12
CA SER A 116 14.07 -5.39 18.79
C SER A 116 13.14 -4.87 17.69
N VAL A 117 13.40 -3.69 17.11
CA VAL A 117 12.53 -3.15 16.06
C VAL A 117 12.54 -4.04 14.82
N GLY A 118 11.35 -4.21 14.25
CA GLY A 118 11.16 -4.94 13.01
C GLY A 118 9.72 -4.93 12.54
N VAL A 119 9.47 -5.64 11.44
CA VAL A 119 8.15 -5.71 10.81
C VAL A 119 7.23 -6.67 11.57
N PHE A 120 6.04 -6.19 11.94
CA PHE A 120 4.98 -7.02 12.53
C PHE A 120 3.90 -7.38 11.50
N SER A 121 3.57 -6.46 10.60
CA SER A 121 2.56 -6.64 9.56
C SER A 121 3.00 -5.88 8.31
N ALA A 122 2.96 -6.52 7.16
CA ALA A 122 3.37 -5.97 5.87
C ALA A 122 2.21 -6.03 4.87
N TYR A 123 2.42 -6.52 3.65
CA TYR A 123 1.36 -6.68 2.67
C TYR A 123 0.20 -7.55 3.18
N ARG A 124 -1.05 -7.16 2.88
CA ARG A 124 -2.29 -7.88 3.27
C ARG A 124 -3.29 -7.92 2.12
N PRO A 125 -3.66 -9.12 1.60
CA PRO A 125 -4.75 -9.25 0.63
C PRO A 125 -6.07 -8.67 1.18
N PRO A 126 -6.85 -7.95 0.37
CA PRO A 126 -8.16 -7.46 0.80
C PRO A 126 -9.09 -8.56 1.35
N ALA A 127 -9.05 -9.76 0.78
CA ALA A 127 -9.88 -10.91 1.18
C ALA A 127 -9.58 -11.41 2.61
N PHE A 128 -8.46 -11.02 3.22
CA PHE A 128 -8.20 -11.35 4.62
C PHE A 128 -9.12 -10.60 5.58
N GLY A 129 -9.74 -9.49 5.16
CA GLY A 129 -10.73 -8.78 5.99
C GLY A 129 -10.14 -8.04 7.20
N VAL A 130 -8.81 -7.91 7.31
CA VAL A 130 -8.12 -7.32 8.48
C VAL A 130 -7.97 -5.79 8.32
N GLY A 131 -8.05 -5.05 9.43
CA GLY A 131 -7.86 -3.59 9.48
C GLY A 131 -9.16 -2.79 9.64
N GLY A 132 -9.05 -1.49 9.91
CA GLY A 132 -10.19 -0.64 10.28
C GLY A 132 -11.14 -0.22 9.15
N PHE A 133 -10.73 -0.34 7.88
CA PHE A 133 -11.58 0.05 6.75
C PHE A 133 -12.65 -1.01 6.45
N SER A 134 -13.89 -0.57 6.18
CA SER A 134 -14.97 -1.46 5.71
C SER A 134 -14.65 -2.01 4.32
N ASP A 135 -14.21 -1.14 3.42
CA ASP A 135 -13.65 -1.51 2.12
C ASP A 135 -12.15 -1.76 2.26
N LYS A 136 -11.71 -3.01 2.12
CA LYS A 136 -10.30 -3.39 2.35
C LYS A 136 -9.37 -2.86 1.27
N PHE A 137 -9.88 -2.51 0.09
CA PHE A 137 -9.12 -1.83 -0.95
C PHE A 137 -8.76 -0.38 -0.59
N ASN A 138 -9.25 0.15 0.52
CA ASN A 138 -8.83 1.46 1.02
C ASN A 138 -7.47 1.40 1.76
N SER A 139 -7.00 0.22 2.14
CA SER A 139 -5.78 0.03 2.94
C SER A 139 -4.50 0.06 2.10
N LEU A 140 -3.50 0.83 2.52
CA LEU A 140 -2.18 0.82 1.88
C LEU A 140 -1.43 -0.53 2.01
N HIS A 141 -1.79 -1.36 3.00
CA HIS A 141 -1.22 -2.71 3.11
C HIS A 141 -1.60 -3.60 1.93
N SER A 142 -2.75 -3.34 1.29
CA SER A 142 -3.19 -4.11 0.12
C SER A 142 -2.39 -3.80 -1.15
N TYR A 143 -1.49 -2.81 -1.08
CA TYR A 143 -0.66 -2.37 -2.20
C TYR A 143 0.83 -2.47 -1.91
N GLY A 144 1.22 -3.04 -0.77
CA GLY A 144 2.62 -3.10 -0.36
C GLY A 144 3.22 -1.74 0.00
N LEU A 145 2.37 -0.80 0.42
CA LEU A 145 2.73 0.60 0.73
C LEU A 145 2.51 0.94 2.21
N ALA A 146 2.45 -0.06 3.08
CA ALA A 146 2.39 0.15 4.52
C ALA A 146 2.94 -1.05 5.30
N VAL A 147 3.49 -0.76 6.47
CA VAL A 147 3.86 -1.74 7.48
C VAL A 147 3.39 -1.28 8.85
N ASP A 148 3.09 -2.25 9.71
CA ASP A 148 2.99 -2.03 11.15
C ASP A 148 4.22 -2.66 11.80
N LEU A 149 4.84 -1.93 12.74
CA LEU A 149 6.08 -2.35 13.40
C LEU A 149 5.86 -2.90 14.80
N PHE A 150 6.85 -3.63 15.29
CA PHE A 150 6.99 -3.95 16.71
C PHE A 150 8.33 -3.43 17.23
N GLY A 151 8.54 -3.52 18.55
CA GLY A 151 9.83 -3.19 19.16
C GLY A 151 10.16 -1.70 19.23
N ILE A 152 9.19 -0.82 18.93
CA ILE A 152 9.34 0.66 19.00
C ILE A 152 8.75 1.25 20.29
N GLY A 153 8.39 0.41 21.27
CA GLY A 153 7.72 0.84 22.50
C GLY A 153 6.23 1.18 22.35
N ALA A 154 5.66 1.71 23.43
CA ALA A 154 4.25 2.10 23.54
C ALA A 154 3.98 3.47 22.86
N PRO A 155 2.72 3.82 22.56
CA PRO A 155 2.38 5.15 22.05
C PRO A 155 2.96 6.25 22.94
N GLY A 156 3.61 7.24 22.32
CA GLY A 156 4.20 8.39 23.01
C GLY A 156 5.45 8.14 23.84
N SER A 157 5.95 6.90 23.89
CA SER A 157 7.19 6.59 24.62
C SER A 157 8.42 7.26 23.98
N ALA A 158 9.52 7.32 24.74
CA ALA A 158 10.80 7.80 24.21
C ALA A 158 11.23 6.97 23.00
N ASP A 159 11.11 5.64 23.07
CA ASP A 159 11.41 4.72 21.97
C ASP A 159 10.56 5.00 20.73
N ALA A 160 9.26 5.25 20.89
CA ALA A 160 8.37 5.52 19.77
C ALA A 160 8.72 6.87 19.11
N LYS A 161 9.05 7.89 19.92
CA LYS A 161 9.52 9.19 19.42
C LYS A 161 10.84 9.04 18.66
N HIS A 162 11.77 8.26 19.20
CA HIS A 162 13.05 7.98 18.56
C HIS A 162 12.87 7.25 17.22
N TRP A 163 11.99 6.24 17.16
CA TRP A 163 11.62 5.59 15.91
C TRP A 163 11.08 6.59 14.88
N TYR A 164 10.20 7.52 15.28
CA TYR A 164 9.62 8.51 14.37
C TYR A 164 10.67 9.45 13.77
N GLU A 165 11.67 9.84 14.55
CA GLU A 165 12.80 10.65 14.06
C GLU A 165 13.62 9.89 13.01
N ILE A 166 13.89 8.60 13.23
CA ILE A 166 14.62 7.76 12.28
C ILE A 166 13.78 7.50 11.03
N ALA A 167 12.50 7.14 11.18
CA ALA A 167 11.57 6.94 10.08
C ALA A 167 11.54 8.16 9.16
N ALA A 168 11.47 9.37 9.73
CA ALA A 168 11.49 10.61 8.95
C ALA A 168 12.79 10.82 8.16
N LYS A 169 13.95 10.47 8.73
CA LYS A 169 15.26 10.54 8.03
C LYS A 169 15.31 9.63 6.81
N HIS A 170 14.61 8.50 6.85
CA HIS A 170 14.48 7.53 5.75
C HIS A 170 13.25 7.76 4.87
N GLU A 171 12.64 8.95 4.95
CA GLU A 171 11.46 9.33 4.17
C GLU A 171 10.25 8.39 4.37
N LEU A 172 10.13 7.80 5.56
CA LEU A 172 8.97 7.06 6.01
C LEU A 172 8.03 8.00 6.78
N ILE A 173 6.75 7.86 6.51
CA ILE A 173 5.69 8.65 7.11
C ILE A 173 4.89 7.74 8.03
N CYS A 174 4.74 8.12 9.29
CA CYS A 174 3.87 7.42 10.23
C CYS A 174 2.62 8.29 10.46
N PRO A 175 1.57 8.12 9.62
CA PRO A 175 0.54 9.12 9.37
C PRO A 175 -0.43 9.33 10.53
N TYR A 176 -0.48 8.42 11.49
CA TYR A 176 -1.42 8.48 12.61
C TYR A 176 -0.83 9.18 13.84
N GLY A 177 0.48 9.42 13.86
CA GLY A 177 1.17 10.14 14.92
C GLY A 177 1.60 9.25 16.09
N VAL A 178 2.67 9.65 16.76
CA VAL A 178 3.36 8.86 17.79
C VAL A 178 2.51 8.58 19.03
N GLU A 179 1.54 9.45 19.33
CA GLU A 179 0.62 9.34 20.47
C GLU A 179 -0.64 8.52 20.12
N SER A 180 -0.79 8.04 18.88
CA SER A 180 -1.96 7.27 18.46
C SER A 180 -2.04 5.95 19.21
N ARG A 181 -3.10 5.74 20.00
CA ARG A 181 -3.26 4.50 20.78
C ARG A 181 -3.49 3.25 19.94
N ASN A 182 -3.87 3.40 18.67
CA ASN A 182 -4.29 2.28 17.83
C ASN A 182 -3.31 2.00 16.68
N GLU A 183 -2.62 3.02 16.16
CA GLU A 183 -1.85 2.91 14.92
C GLU A 183 -0.54 3.72 14.98
N TRP A 184 0.04 3.94 16.18
CA TRP A 184 1.34 4.61 16.32
C TRP A 184 2.47 3.87 15.61
N ASN A 185 2.35 2.57 15.42
CA ASN A 185 3.36 1.71 14.81
C ASN A 185 3.23 1.57 13.29
N HIS A 186 2.27 2.24 12.67
CA HIS A 186 2.01 2.18 11.24
C HIS A 186 2.86 3.21 10.49
N CYS A 187 3.64 2.75 9.51
CA CYS A 187 4.44 3.63 8.65
C CYS A 187 4.33 3.22 7.17
N GLN A 188 4.54 4.20 6.30
CA GLN A 188 4.29 4.11 4.86
C GLN A 188 5.21 5.07 4.09
N PRO A 189 5.47 4.83 2.80
CA PRO A 189 6.31 5.70 1.97
C PRO A 189 5.51 6.84 1.30
N THR A 190 4.21 6.98 1.59
CA THR A 190 3.32 7.96 0.94
C THR A 190 2.68 8.91 1.96
N ARG A 191 2.14 10.05 1.50
CA ARG A 191 1.43 11.02 2.35
C ARG A 191 -0.08 10.77 2.48
N ILE A 192 -0.64 9.84 1.69
CA ILE A 192 -2.07 9.55 1.70
C ILE A 192 -2.38 8.45 2.71
N LYS A 193 -3.43 8.60 3.51
CA LYS A 193 -3.82 7.58 4.50
C LYS A 193 -4.72 6.48 3.94
N MET A 194 -5.20 6.66 2.71
CA MET A 194 -6.22 5.83 2.10
C MET A 194 -6.14 5.87 0.58
N ILE A 195 -6.37 4.72 -0.05
CA ILE A 195 -6.60 4.63 -1.49
C ILE A 195 -8.09 4.82 -1.78
N VAL A 196 -8.43 5.89 -2.51
CA VAL A 196 -9.82 6.20 -2.89
C VAL A 196 -10.32 5.34 -4.06
N PRO A 197 -11.65 5.16 -4.24
CA PRO A 197 -12.23 4.31 -5.28
C PRO A 197 -11.72 4.54 -6.72
N ASN A 198 -11.38 5.78 -7.08
CA ASN A 198 -10.97 6.13 -8.45
C ASN A 198 -9.43 6.18 -8.61
N ASN A 199 -8.68 5.54 -7.72
CA ASN A 199 -7.23 5.47 -7.81
C ASN A 199 -6.80 4.23 -8.61
N LEU A 200 -5.87 4.41 -9.56
CA LEU A 200 -5.37 3.35 -10.45
C LEU A 200 -4.78 2.15 -9.70
N LEU A 201 -4.26 2.33 -8.48
CA LEU A 201 -3.83 1.19 -7.65
C LEU A 201 -4.95 0.18 -7.43
N ARG A 202 -6.21 0.60 -7.33
CA ARG A 202 -7.35 -0.33 -7.16
C ARG A 202 -7.56 -1.24 -8.36
N GLU A 203 -6.98 -0.91 -9.51
CA GLU A 203 -7.04 -1.71 -10.72
C GLU A 203 -5.95 -2.79 -10.73
N THR A 204 -4.86 -2.64 -9.96
CA THR A 204 -3.72 -3.57 -9.97
C THR A 204 -3.90 -4.79 -9.06
N ILE A 205 -4.95 -4.83 -8.24
CA ILE A 205 -5.20 -5.92 -7.28
C ILE A 205 -6.63 -6.50 -7.40
N SER A 206 -6.78 -7.75 -6.95
CA SER A 206 -8.03 -8.43 -6.62
C SER A 206 -8.17 -8.60 -5.09
N GLY A 207 -9.20 -9.33 -4.65
CA GLY A 207 -9.33 -9.72 -3.24
C GLY A 207 -8.15 -10.58 -2.75
N ASP A 208 -7.61 -11.44 -3.61
CA ASP A 208 -6.58 -12.42 -3.25
C ASP A 208 -5.16 -11.85 -3.36
N GLY A 209 -5.00 -10.79 -4.15
CA GLY A 209 -3.81 -9.96 -4.12
C GLY A 209 -3.47 -9.28 -5.45
N PRO A 210 -2.20 -8.95 -5.73
CA PRO A 210 -1.84 -8.30 -6.97
C PRO A 210 -2.18 -9.18 -8.16
N LEU A 211 -2.80 -8.59 -9.18
CA LEU A 211 -3.01 -9.23 -10.49
C LEU A 211 -1.65 -9.42 -11.18
N ASN A 212 -0.80 -8.41 -11.06
CA ASN A 212 0.61 -8.42 -11.43
C ASN A 212 1.35 -7.51 -10.45
N VAL A 213 2.42 -8.03 -9.84
CA VAL A 213 3.14 -7.32 -8.76
C VAL A 213 3.92 -6.11 -9.30
N ASP A 214 4.45 -6.21 -10.51
CA ASP A 214 5.23 -5.14 -11.14
C ASP A 214 4.32 -3.96 -11.50
N CYS A 215 3.13 -4.22 -12.05
CA CYS A 215 2.15 -3.14 -12.31
C CYS A 215 1.72 -2.44 -11.01
N MET A 216 1.55 -3.21 -9.92
CA MET A 216 1.24 -2.64 -8.59
C MET A 216 2.38 -1.76 -8.09
N PHE A 217 3.62 -2.17 -8.28
CA PHE A 217 4.80 -1.37 -7.93
C PHE A 217 4.91 -0.11 -8.77
N GLU A 218 4.74 -0.19 -10.09
CA GLU A 218 4.76 0.97 -10.98
C GLU A 218 3.70 2.01 -10.59
N ALA A 219 2.46 1.58 -10.36
CA ALA A 219 1.40 2.47 -9.90
C ALA A 219 1.70 3.06 -8.50
N GLY A 220 2.36 2.29 -7.62
CA GLY A 220 2.80 2.76 -6.30
C GLY A 220 3.91 3.82 -6.37
N SER A 221 4.84 3.69 -7.32
CA SER A 221 5.95 4.63 -7.52
C SER A 221 5.46 6.06 -7.74
N ALA A 222 4.40 6.25 -8.53
CA ALA A 222 3.81 7.56 -8.76
C ALA A 222 3.33 8.25 -7.46
N LEU A 223 2.81 7.47 -6.50
CA LEU A 223 2.35 8.00 -5.21
C LEU A 223 3.49 8.31 -4.25
N ILE A 224 4.55 7.49 -4.26
CA ILE A 224 5.77 7.76 -3.48
C ILE A 224 6.41 9.05 -3.98
N GLN A 225 6.58 9.21 -5.30
CA GLN A 225 7.19 10.40 -5.91
C GLN A 225 6.37 11.68 -5.68
N ALA A 226 5.05 11.62 -5.79
CA ALA A 226 4.17 12.76 -5.44
C ALA A 226 4.32 13.17 -3.97
N GLY A 227 4.64 12.22 -3.10
CA GLY A 227 4.98 12.47 -1.70
C GLY A 227 6.29 13.22 -1.52
N ILE A 228 7.30 13.00 -2.36
CA ILE A 228 8.62 13.65 -2.25
C ILE A 228 8.56 15.10 -2.77
N ALA A 229 7.89 15.31 -3.91
CA ALA A 229 7.83 16.61 -4.58
C ALA A 229 7.13 17.73 -3.77
N ALA A 230 6.37 17.39 -2.72
CA ALA A 230 5.64 18.36 -1.91
C ALA A 230 6.39 18.82 -0.61
N SER A 231 7.71 18.63 -0.51
CA SER A 231 8.56 19.12 0.61
C SER A 231 9.14 20.54 0.33
N PRO A 232 9.61 21.31 1.34
CA PRO A 232 9.29 22.74 1.53
C PRO A 232 10.21 23.75 0.80
N ALA A 233 10.69 23.46 -0.41
CA ALA A 233 11.39 24.46 -1.21
C ALA A 233 10.43 25.40 -1.96
N ASP A 234 9.17 24.99 -2.15
CA ASP A 234 8.20 25.73 -2.99
C ASP A 234 7.23 26.63 -2.20
N SER A 235 7.49 26.86 -0.91
CA SER A 235 6.69 27.77 -0.08
C SER A 235 7.15 29.24 -0.19
N ALA A 236 7.33 29.74 -1.41
CA ALA A 236 7.48 31.17 -1.69
C ALA A 236 6.29 31.64 -2.55
N PRO A 237 5.46 32.59 -2.07
CA PRO A 237 4.29 33.04 -2.81
C PRO A 237 4.74 33.96 -3.94
N GLY A 238 4.94 33.42 -5.15
CA GLY A 238 5.33 34.24 -6.29
C GLY A 238 5.27 33.59 -7.68
N ASN A 239 5.51 32.29 -7.84
CA ASN A 239 5.83 31.75 -9.18
C ASN A 239 4.94 30.60 -9.68
N ILE A 240 3.66 30.55 -9.27
CA ILE A 240 2.70 29.53 -9.77
C ILE A 240 2.38 29.74 -11.27
N ALA A 241 2.62 30.93 -11.84
CA ALA A 241 2.33 31.22 -13.24
C ALA A 241 3.46 30.86 -14.24
N ALA A 242 4.66 30.55 -13.76
CA ALA A 242 5.83 30.29 -14.61
C ALA A 242 6.08 28.79 -14.89
N ALA A 243 5.78 27.90 -13.92
CA ALA A 243 5.93 26.45 -14.08
C ALA A 243 4.86 25.82 -15.00
N ALA A 244 3.74 26.51 -15.24
CA ALA A 244 2.64 26.03 -16.08
C ALA A 244 2.92 26.11 -17.60
N ARG A 245 4.05 26.69 -18.05
CA ARG A 245 4.31 26.92 -19.49
C ARG A 245 5.40 26.05 -20.11
N SER A 246 6.15 25.26 -19.33
CA SER A 246 7.27 24.45 -19.82
C SER A 246 6.94 22.97 -20.07
N ASN A 247 5.76 22.46 -19.69
CA ASN A 247 5.40 21.04 -19.83
C ASN A 247 4.44 20.72 -21.00
N HIS A 248 4.56 21.44 -22.13
CA HIS A 248 3.76 21.16 -23.32
C HIS A 248 4.20 19.93 -24.16
N LYS A 249 5.10 19.08 -23.66
CA LYS A 249 5.59 17.89 -24.41
C LYS A 249 5.21 16.52 -23.83
N VAL A 250 4.42 16.45 -22.76
CA VAL A 250 3.88 15.17 -22.23
C VAL A 250 2.37 15.02 -22.51
N ALA A 251 1.73 16.04 -23.07
CA ALA A 251 0.32 16.03 -23.43
C ALA A 251 0.07 15.38 -24.81
N ARG A 252 0.19 14.05 -24.91
CA ARG A 252 -0.38 13.30 -26.06
C ARG A 252 -1.23 12.07 -25.70
N TRP A 253 -1.36 11.71 -24.42
CA TRP A 253 -2.22 10.60 -23.99
C TRP A 253 -3.40 11.00 -23.07
N GLN A 254 -3.67 12.29 -22.89
CA GLN A 254 -4.78 12.79 -22.06
C GLN A 254 -5.88 13.48 -22.88
N GLY A 255 -6.23 12.92 -24.03
CA GLY A 255 -7.10 13.56 -25.02
C GLY A 255 -8.60 13.21 -24.95
N ILE A 256 -9.04 12.26 -24.12
CA ILE A 256 -10.45 11.86 -24.07
C ILE A 256 -10.85 11.63 -22.61
N ALA A 257 -11.87 12.39 -22.16
CA ALA A 257 -12.51 12.38 -20.84
C ALA A 257 -11.84 13.18 -19.70
N ASN A 258 -11.94 14.52 -19.75
CA ASN A 258 -12.71 15.28 -18.74
C ASN A 258 -12.64 16.80 -18.95
N LYS A 259 -13.40 17.29 -19.94
CA LYS A 259 -13.95 18.66 -19.87
C LYS A 259 -15.13 18.64 -18.89
N ARG A 260 -14.87 18.66 -17.59
CA ARG A 260 -15.83 19.01 -16.50
C ARG A 260 -15.13 18.98 -15.13
N VAL A 261 -14.08 19.77 -14.96
CA VAL A 261 -13.52 20.03 -13.62
C VAL A 261 -13.24 21.52 -13.49
N SER A 262 -14.22 22.24 -12.94
CA SER A 262 -13.99 23.52 -12.27
C SER A 262 -15.16 23.71 -11.30
N SER A 263 -14.91 23.47 -10.00
CA SER A 263 -15.69 24.00 -8.83
C SER A 263 -15.60 23.16 -7.53
N LEU A 264 -14.53 22.38 -7.28
CA LEU A 264 -14.45 21.60 -6.02
C LEU A 264 -13.09 21.71 -5.30
N ILE A 265 -12.46 22.88 -5.36
CA ILE A 265 -11.34 23.24 -4.50
C ILE A 265 -11.82 24.36 -3.57
N ASP A 266 -12.17 23.97 -2.35
CA ASP A 266 -11.88 24.69 -1.09
C ASP A 266 -12.57 23.96 0.06
N ARG A 267 -11.82 23.15 0.83
CA ARG A 267 -12.29 22.56 2.09
C ARG A 267 -11.20 22.68 3.15
N PRO A 268 -11.43 23.39 4.27
CA PRO A 268 -10.45 23.52 5.36
C PRO A 268 -10.18 22.18 6.07
N SER A 269 -8.93 21.97 6.48
CA SER A 269 -8.34 20.71 6.96
C SER A 269 -8.72 20.23 8.36
N TRP A 270 -9.72 20.82 9.04
CA TRP A 270 -9.99 20.57 10.47
C TRP A 270 -11.33 19.89 10.81
N CYS A 271 -12.11 19.44 9.82
CA CYS A 271 -13.37 18.74 10.10
C CYS A 271 -13.13 17.31 10.66
N LYS A 272 -13.28 17.14 11.98
CA LYS A 272 -13.02 15.89 12.74
C LYS A 272 -14.04 14.75 12.58
N HIS A 273 -15.00 14.83 11.66
CA HIS A 273 -16.03 13.79 11.52
C HIS A 273 -15.72 12.85 10.36
N VAL A 274 -15.19 11.66 10.68
CA VAL A 274 -14.83 10.65 9.68
C VAL A 274 -16.04 10.02 8.97
N ASN A 275 -17.30 10.23 9.40
CA ASN A 275 -18.42 9.46 8.85
C ASN A 275 -19.76 10.20 8.57
N ARG A 276 -19.86 11.54 8.59
CA ARG A 276 -21.05 12.30 8.05
C ARG A 276 -20.86 13.83 8.16
N PRO A 277 -20.56 14.56 7.07
CA PRO A 277 -20.48 16.02 7.14
C PRO A 277 -21.88 16.65 7.20
N ARG A 278 -22.14 17.53 8.18
CA ARG A 278 -23.31 18.43 8.18
C ARG A 278 -22.86 19.88 7.94
N GLN A 279 -23.59 20.62 7.12
CA GLN A 279 -23.22 21.98 6.69
C GLN A 279 -23.37 23.04 7.79
N ASP A 280 -24.17 22.80 8.81
CA ASP A 280 -24.42 23.71 9.95
C ASP A 280 -23.30 23.72 11.00
N LEU A 281 -22.45 22.68 11.03
CA LEU A 281 -21.40 22.50 12.04
C LEU A 281 -19.97 22.72 11.52
N CYS A 282 -19.82 22.93 10.20
CA CYS A 282 -18.54 23.19 9.56
C CYS A 282 -18.51 24.66 9.11
N GLY A 283 -17.88 25.52 9.91
CA GLY A 283 -17.91 26.97 9.74
C GLY A 283 -17.46 27.44 8.34
N THR A 284 -18.29 28.28 7.71
CA THR A 284 -17.98 29.01 6.47
C THR A 284 -17.01 30.15 6.77
N SER A 285 -15.80 30.09 6.23
CA SER A 285 -14.85 31.21 6.25
C SER A 285 -15.18 32.19 5.12
N GLY A 286 -15.44 33.46 5.46
CA GLY A 286 -15.45 34.52 4.44
C GLY A 286 -16.03 35.88 4.85
N ARG A 287 -15.22 36.69 5.54
CA ARG A 287 -15.17 38.17 5.56
C ARG A 287 -16.39 38.98 6.04
N ALA A 288 -16.07 39.91 6.94
CA ALA A 288 -16.93 40.94 7.51
C ALA A 288 -17.71 41.75 6.47
N GLN A 289 -19.00 41.97 6.74
CA GLN A 289 -19.75 43.10 6.24
C GLN A 289 -20.34 43.84 7.44
N LEU A 290 -19.78 45.03 7.68
CA LEU A 290 -20.33 46.05 8.57
C LEU A 290 -21.77 46.34 8.16
N TYR A 291 -22.72 46.24 9.09
CA TYR A 291 -23.79 47.22 9.27
C TYR A 291 -24.17 47.29 10.76
N ARG A 292 -23.91 48.47 11.35
CA ARG A 292 -24.67 48.95 12.51
C ARG A 292 -26.15 49.00 12.11
N THR A 293 -27.05 48.59 12.99
CA THR A 293 -28.05 49.51 13.61
C THR A 293 -28.93 48.77 14.61
N SER A 294 -29.18 49.49 15.69
CA SER A 294 -30.07 49.20 16.80
C SER A 294 -31.53 49.00 16.36
N SER A 295 -32.27 48.18 17.12
CA SER A 295 -33.60 48.49 17.71
C SER A 295 -34.36 47.17 18.03
N LEU A 296 -34.70 46.96 19.32
CA LEU A 296 -36.08 46.96 19.86
C LEU A 296 -36.89 45.71 19.41
N ILE A 297 -37.51 44.86 20.25
CA ILE A 297 -38.23 45.04 21.51
C ILE A 297 -38.57 43.65 22.13
N LYS A 298 -38.49 43.61 23.48
CA LYS A 298 -39.24 42.82 24.50
C LYS A 298 -39.56 41.33 24.28
N ARG A 299 -39.23 40.54 25.31
CA ARG A 299 -40.20 40.17 26.37
C ARG A 299 -39.49 39.70 27.64
N ASP A 300 -39.66 40.49 28.69
CA ASP A 300 -39.56 40.08 30.09
C ASP A 300 -40.63 39.04 30.41
N SER A 301 -40.27 38.04 31.22
CA SER A 301 -41.17 37.43 32.19
C SER A 301 -40.38 36.90 33.39
N HIS A 302 -40.41 37.71 34.44
CA HIS A 302 -40.34 37.43 35.88
C HIS A 302 -39.57 36.20 36.41
N ARG A 303 -38.52 36.51 37.19
CA ARG A 303 -38.35 35.94 38.53
C ARG A 303 -37.83 36.99 39.50
N ARG A 304 -38.68 37.26 40.51
CA ARG A 304 -38.51 38.03 41.75
C ARG A 304 -38.61 39.55 41.63
#